data_AF-A0A0G4HII9-F1
#
_entry.id   AF-A0A0G4HII9-F1
#
_cell.length_a   1.000
_cell.length_b   1.000
_cell.length_c   1.000
_cell.angle_alpha   90.00
_cell.angle_beta   90.00
_cell.angle_gamma   90.00
#
_symmetry.space_group_name_H-M   'P 1'
#
loop_
_entity.id
_entity.type
_entity.pdbx_description
1 polymer ?
#
loop_
_entity_poly.entity_id
_entity_poly.type
_entity_poly.pdbx_seq_one_letter_code
_entity_poly.pdbx_strand_id
1 'polypeptide(L)'
;MRVFLPLCLFGLLLEPTRALVDFPDAKIDSSKPNLLTAGLPWGNTAGKKKAGICGDGVTDLQTEECDEGKENGEPESVCFTNCTFKPEVKCGEVLIDTTTALEEAQVCRTAEKIVFELDTPTDVVLPNLVFVSGNVEGNQGPNLMTSLSMPNVIAILDRIVFGVESKDTVSIDFPSLLFTAKLEFRRFNQEIGDMKLRSASLPKLISTNFDVELQNLPELSVLVLDSLEFCREDLDLISLPSLVSVSLPSLFHTRDVILKDMEGLVSFDAPKLYSLQGKVDILDVPALKVFSTPQLTLGGDIPNWKVEGNLISPSGPLLELCSLPAFEVNYIQNTICTSCTAAGAQTPECARTDKEKEKSVEKNGGLFDLSGLTYLGSGEKFDLSDILPSSFEGGMLFQQNEKETGGSAFGKKETKKEDGCPNPYPSLQEKKKEKAPVCGNDIVSHVLECFSQSF
;
A
#
# COMPACT_ATOMS: atom_id res chain seq x y z
N MET A 1 11.58 -63.58 -22.61
CA MET A 1 12.71 -62.97 -21.89
C MET A 1 12.15 -62.12 -20.76
N ARG A 2 12.30 -62.61 -19.52
CA ARG A 2 11.96 -61.89 -18.29
C ARG A 2 13.29 -61.65 -17.58
N VAL A 3 13.64 -60.39 -17.36
CA VAL A 3 14.85 -60.02 -16.63
C VAL A 3 14.43 -59.68 -15.21
N PHE A 4 14.85 -60.54 -14.28
CA PHE A 4 14.84 -60.29 -12.84
C PHE A 4 16.00 -59.35 -12.50
N LEU A 5 15.74 -58.28 -11.74
CA LEU A 5 16.77 -57.51 -11.04
C LEU A 5 16.51 -57.62 -9.52
N PRO A 6 17.53 -57.89 -8.69
CA PRO A 6 17.37 -58.05 -7.25
C PRO A 6 17.52 -56.74 -6.48
N LEU A 7 16.92 -56.75 -5.28
CA LEU A 7 16.96 -55.74 -4.24
C LEU A 7 18.37 -55.27 -3.85
N CYS A 8 18.48 -53.99 -3.49
CA CYS A 8 19.33 -53.55 -2.38
C CYS A 8 18.54 -52.56 -1.50
N LEU A 9 18.08 -53.08 -0.37
CA LEU A 9 17.62 -52.31 0.80
C LEU A 9 18.87 -51.75 1.49
N PHE A 10 18.97 -50.43 1.65
CA PHE A 10 19.81 -49.81 2.67
C PHE A 10 18.91 -48.97 3.57
N GLY A 11 18.64 -49.51 4.76
CA GLY A 11 18.03 -48.77 5.85
C GLY A 11 19.08 -47.88 6.51
N LEU A 12 18.81 -46.58 6.54
CA LEU A 12 19.45 -45.62 7.44
C LEU A 12 18.34 -45.06 8.34
N LEU A 13 18.25 -45.63 9.53
CA LEU A 13 17.60 -45.02 10.70
C LEU A 13 18.53 -43.90 11.18
N LEU A 14 18.12 -42.65 10.97
CA LEU A 14 18.66 -41.49 11.68
C LEU A 14 17.54 -40.95 12.56
N GLU A 15 17.66 -41.21 13.86
CA GLU A 15 16.89 -40.51 14.89
C GLU A 15 17.38 -39.06 14.99
N PRO A 16 16.49 -38.05 14.98
CA PRO A 16 16.87 -36.70 15.33
C PRO A 16 16.98 -36.58 16.85
N THR A 17 18.22 -36.50 17.35
CA THR A 17 18.49 -36.08 18.72
C THR A 17 18.13 -34.60 18.86
N ARG A 18 17.03 -34.31 19.57
CA ARG A 18 16.70 -32.96 20.05
C ARG A 18 17.75 -32.54 21.09
N ALA A 19 18.66 -31.67 20.69
CA ALA A 19 19.44 -30.89 21.63
C ALA A 19 18.53 -29.81 22.22
N LEU A 20 18.21 -29.94 23.51
CA LEU A 20 17.63 -28.87 24.33
C LEU A 20 18.68 -27.75 24.43
N VAL A 21 18.40 -26.62 23.80
CA VAL A 21 19.08 -25.35 24.07
C VAL A 21 18.28 -24.66 25.15
N ASP A 22 18.79 -24.69 26.38
CA ASP A 22 18.27 -23.85 27.47
C ASP A 22 18.55 -22.38 27.13
N PHE A 23 17.49 -21.61 26.89
CA PHE A 23 17.56 -20.16 26.88
C PHE A 23 17.41 -19.63 28.31
N PRO A 24 18.29 -18.73 28.78
CA PRO A 24 18.16 -18.18 30.12
C PRO A 24 16.90 -17.29 30.22
N ASP A 25 16.16 -17.47 31.32
CA ASP A 25 14.99 -16.68 31.68
C ASP A 25 15.25 -15.17 31.61
N ALA A 26 14.75 -14.53 30.55
CA ALA A 26 14.68 -13.09 30.47
C ALA A 26 13.53 -12.63 31.36
N LYS A 27 13.87 -11.99 32.50
CA LYS A 27 12.91 -11.29 33.34
C LYS A 27 12.22 -10.19 32.53
N ILE A 28 10.93 -10.39 32.25
CA ILE A 28 10.05 -9.36 31.70
C ILE A 28 9.82 -8.31 32.79
N ASP A 29 10.32 -7.10 32.57
CA ASP A 29 10.12 -5.94 33.43
C ASP A 29 8.75 -5.32 33.12
N SER A 30 7.76 -5.57 33.99
CA SER A 30 6.37 -5.10 33.87
C SER A 30 6.18 -3.61 34.17
N SER A 31 7.27 -2.82 34.26
CA SER A 31 7.21 -1.40 34.60
C SER A 31 7.26 -0.43 33.41
N LYS A 32 7.29 -0.92 32.16
CA LYS A 32 7.25 -0.08 30.95
C LYS A 32 5.83 0.04 30.39
N PRO A 33 5.39 1.25 29.97
CA PRO A 33 4.06 1.46 29.41
C PRO A 33 3.87 0.65 28.12
N ASN A 34 2.66 0.11 27.94
CA ASN A 34 2.26 -0.71 26.81
C ASN A 34 2.52 -0.02 25.46
N LEU A 35 3.01 -0.81 24.49
CA LEU A 35 3.33 -0.45 23.11
C LEU A 35 2.15 0.19 22.34
N LEU A 36 0.92 0.07 22.86
CA LEU A 36 -0.30 0.69 22.33
C LEU A 36 -0.32 2.23 22.37
N THR A 37 0.64 2.88 23.05
CA THR A 37 0.73 4.36 23.09
C THR A 37 1.72 4.96 22.09
N ALA A 38 2.45 4.15 21.33
CA ALA A 38 3.43 4.62 20.35
C ALA A 38 2.95 4.34 18.93
N GLY A 39 2.40 5.35 18.24
CA GLY A 39 2.45 5.39 16.77
C GLY A 39 1.16 5.58 15.95
N LEU A 40 0.07 6.12 16.50
CA LEU A 40 -1.04 6.60 15.65
C LEU A 40 -0.93 8.13 15.42
N PRO A 41 -0.72 8.60 14.17
CA PRO A 41 -0.31 9.97 13.89
C PRO A 41 -1.52 10.90 13.70
N TRP A 42 -1.99 11.57 14.75
CA TRP A 42 -2.96 12.67 14.59
C TRP A 42 -2.28 14.00 14.86
N GLY A 43 -2.11 14.79 13.79
CA GLY A 43 -1.35 16.05 13.74
C GLY A 43 -1.46 16.93 14.99
N ASN A 44 -0.29 17.39 15.44
CA ASN A 44 -0.10 18.33 16.55
C ASN A 44 -0.61 19.73 16.19
N THR A 45 -1.91 19.89 15.96
CA THR A 45 -2.52 21.21 16.06
C THR A 45 -2.58 21.56 17.55
N ALA A 46 -1.77 22.54 17.97
CA ALA A 46 -1.61 23.01 19.35
C ALA A 46 -2.86 23.73 19.93
N GLY A 47 -4.06 23.28 19.60
CA GLY A 47 -5.24 23.50 20.42
C GLY A 47 -5.17 22.56 21.62
N LYS A 48 -5.54 23.03 22.82
CA LYS A 48 -5.79 22.14 23.96
C LYS A 48 -6.88 21.13 23.55
N LYS A 49 -6.48 19.97 23.03
CA LYS A 49 -7.39 18.83 22.86
C LYS A 49 -7.95 18.57 24.26
N LYS A 50 -9.28 18.65 24.37
CA LYS A 50 -9.95 18.20 25.58
C LYS A 50 -9.54 16.74 25.73
N ALA A 51 -8.98 16.38 26.88
CA ALA A 51 -8.73 14.98 27.18
C ALA A 51 -10.05 14.21 26.99
N GLY A 52 -9.99 13.03 26.37
CA GLY A 52 -11.11 12.10 26.30
C GLY A 52 -11.79 11.97 27.66
N ILE A 53 -13.13 11.99 27.67
CA ILE A 53 -13.91 11.85 28.89
C ILE A 53 -14.41 10.41 28.93
N CYS A 54 -13.71 9.59 29.70
CA CYS A 54 -14.10 8.21 29.93
C CYS A 54 -15.56 8.11 30.38
N GLY A 55 -16.36 7.34 29.65
CA GLY A 55 -17.77 7.12 29.92
C GLY A 55 -18.71 7.99 29.10
N ASP A 56 -18.24 8.63 28.02
CA ASP A 56 -19.08 9.36 27.08
C ASP A 56 -19.57 8.48 25.91
N GLY A 57 -19.05 7.26 25.81
CA GLY A 57 -19.41 6.27 24.79
C GLY A 57 -18.67 6.45 23.47
N VAL A 58 -17.61 7.28 23.45
CA VAL A 58 -16.76 7.51 22.29
C VAL A 58 -15.31 7.23 22.69
N THR A 59 -14.81 6.05 22.33
CA THR A 59 -13.43 5.66 22.64
C THR A 59 -12.42 6.66 22.08
N ASP A 60 -11.72 7.40 22.95
CA ASP A 60 -10.55 8.19 22.58
C ASP A 60 -9.32 7.29 22.55
N LEU A 61 -8.93 6.82 21.36
CA LEU A 61 -7.78 5.93 21.16
C LEU A 61 -6.44 6.48 21.69
N GLN A 62 -6.36 7.78 22.03
CA GLN A 62 -5.15 8.36 22.64
C GLN A 62 -5.06 8.12 24.16
N THR A 63 -6.20 8.00 24.85
CA THR A 63 -6.25 7.94 26.32
C THR A 63 -6.99 6.74 26.87
N GLU A 64 -7.80 6.07 26.05
CA GLU A 64 -8.73 5.02 26.42
C GLU A 64 -8.54 3.81 25.52
N GLU A 65 -8.68 2.62 26.10
CA GLU A 65 -8.70 1.39 25.30
C GLU A 65 -10.13 1.05 24.86
N CYS A 66 -11.13 1.51 25.62
CA CYS A 66 -12.53 1.23 25.36
C CYS A 66 -13.44 2.24 26.09
N ASP A 67 -14.63 2.52 25.54
CA ASP A 67 -15.65 3.32 26.21
C ASP A 67 -17.08 2.82 25.90
N GLU A 68 -17.69 2.15 26.87
CA GLU A 68 -19.11 1.71 26.84
C GLU A 68 -20.04 2.74 27.52
N GLY A 69 -19.56 3.97 27.69
CA GLY A 69 -20.31 5.07 28.25
C GLY A 69 -20.57 4.89 29.75
N LYS A 70 -21.84 5.03 30.14
CA LYS A 70 -22.24 4.87 31.55
C LYS A 70 -22.12 3.43 32.04
N GLU A 71 -21.97 2.47 31.14
CA GLU A 71 -21.85 1.06 31.48
C GLU A 71 -20.43 0.68 31.93
N ASN A 72 -19.44 1.56 31.74
CA ASN A 72 -18.06 1.31 32.17
C ASN A 72 -17.98 0.90 33.64
N GLY A 73 -17.39 -0.27 33.89
CA GLY A 73 -17.23 -0.84 35.23
C GLY A 73 -18.41 -1.66 35.74
N GLU A 74 -19.53 -1.72 35.01
CA GLU A 74 -20.60 -2.67 35.31
C GLU A 74 -20.10 -4.11 35.17
N PRO A 75 -20.73 -5.10 35.85
CA PRO A 75 -20.28 -6.49 35.80
C PRO A 75 -20.17 -7.05 34.37
N GLU A 76 -21.14 -6.71 33.51
CA GLU A 76 -21.22 -7.16 32.10
C GLU A 76 -20.40 -6.29 31.15
N SER A 77 -19.93 -5.12 31.59
CA SER A 77 -19.11 -4.23 30.76
C SER A 77 -17.75 -4.88 30.47
N VAL A 78 -17.21 -4.69 29.29
CA VAL A 78 -15.83 -5.12 28.97
C VAL A 78 -14.80 -4.07 29.37
N CYS A 79 -15.27 -2.90 29.82
CA CYS A 79 -14.46 -1.78 30.28
C CYS A 79 -14.45 -1.69 31.81
N PHE A 80 -13.30 -1.31 32.35
CA PHE A 80 -13.23 -0.76 33.70
C PHE A 80 -13.73 0.69 33.73
N THR A 81 -14.01 1.21 34.93
CA THR A 81 -14.41 2.61 35.15
C THR A 81 -13.39 3.65 34.70
N ASN A 82 -12.16 3.22 34.38
CA ASN A 82 -11.08 4.05 33.83
C ASN A 82 -10.88 3.86 32.32
N CYS A 83 -11.85 3.26 31.60
CA CYS A 83 -11.81 3.08 30.15
C CYS A 83 -10.62 2.25 29.66
N THR A 84 -10.22 1.28 30.48
CA THR A 84 -9.29 0.22 30.07
C THR A 84 -10.04 -1.08 29.92
N PHE A 85 -9.62 -1.92 28.98
CA PHE A 85 -10.23 -3.23 28.80
C PHE A 85 -10.00 -4.09 30.05
N LYS A 86 -11.04 -4.82 30.44
CA LYS A 86 -10.89 -5.89 31.43
C LYS A 86 -9.91 -6.96 30.91
N PRO A 87 -9.08 -7.60 31.76
CA PRO A 87 -8.06 -8.54 31.31
C PRO A 87 -8.63 -9.73 30.54
N GLU A 88 -9.87 -10.13 30.84
CA GLU A 88 -10.54 -11.28 30.23
C GLU A 88 -10.81 -11.08 28.73
N VAL A 89 -10.87 -9.83 28.25
CA VAL A 89 -11.07 -9.54 26.83
C VAL A 89 -9.76 -9.25 26.08
N LYS A 90 -8.64 -9.22 26.80
CA LYS A 90 -7.28 -9.10 26.24
C LYS A 90 -6.71 -10.49 26.01
N CYS A 91 -6.93 -11.02 24.81
CA CYS A 91 -6.39 -12.31 24.43
C CYS A 91 -4.92 -12.19 23.99
N GLY A 92 -4.12 -13.19 24.32
CA GLY A 92 -2.75 -13.33 23.79
C GLY A 92 -2.79 -13.86 22.36
N GLU A 93 -1.95 -14.84 22.06
CA GLU A 93 -2.09 -15.64 20.85
C GLU A 93 -3.35 -16.52 20.94
N VAL A 94 -4.21 -16.40 19.93
CA VAL A 94 -5.47 -17.14 19.81
C VAL A 94 -5.32 -18.14 18.69
N LEU A 95 -5.30 -19.43 19.03
CA LEU A 95 -5.37 -20.53 18.10
C LEU A 95 -6.83 -20.99 17.96
N ILE A 96 -7.36 -20.93 16.75
CA ILE A 96 -8.72 -21.36 16.42
C ILE A 96 -8.61 -22.64 15.59
N ASP A 97 -8.55 -23.78 16.28
CA ASP A 97 -8.44 -25.13 15.70
C ASP A 97 -9.76 -25.91 15.73
N THR A 98 -10.72 -25.44 16.51
CA THR A 98 -12.02 -26.08 16.73
C THR A 98 -13.13 -25.03 16.83
N THR A 99 -14.38 -25.45 16.66
CA THR A 99 -15.54 -24.56 16.87
C THR A 99 -15.65 -24.09 18.32
N THR A 100 -15.18 -24.89 19.29
CA THR A 100 -15.12 -24.48 20.70
C THR A 100 -14.08 -23.39 20.92
N ALA A 101 -12.88 -23.53 20.35
CA ALA A 101 -11.87 -22.45 20.39
C ALA A 101 -12.37 -21.17 19.70
N LEU A 102 -13.15 -21.30 18.62
CA LEU A 102 -13.81 -20.17 17.98
C LEU A 102 -14.82 -19.49 18.93
N GLU A 103 -15.68 -20.25 19.62
CA GLU A 103 -16.63 -19.71 20.60
C GLU A 103 -15.91 -18.98 21.75
N GLU A 104 -14.82 -19.54 22.27
CA GLU A 104 -13.99 -18.91 23.30
C GLU A 104 -13.35 -17.61 22.80
N ALA A 105 -12.86 -17.59 21.55
CA ALA A 105 -12.28 -16.42 20.92
C ALA A 105 -13.28 -15.28 20.68
N GLN A 106 -14.60 -15.54 20.70
CA GLN A 106 -15.61 -14.48 20.53
C GLN A 106 -15.64 -13.48 21.69
N VAL A 107 -15.06 -13.81 22.85
CA VAL A 107 -14.95 -12.87 23.98
C VAL A 107 -13.83 -11.85 23.76
N CYS A 108 -12.85 -12.16 22.90
CA CYS A 108 -11.69 -11.31 22.65
C CYS A 108 -12.09 -9.97 22.02
N ARG A 109 -11.70 -8.87 22.66
CA ARG A 109 -11.72 -7.51 22.09
C ARG A 109 -10.39 -7.17 21.45
N THR A 110 -9.29 -7.66 22.03
CA THR A 110 -7.95 -7.55 21.46
C THR A 110 -7.30 -8.92 21.41
N ALA A 111 -6.44 -9.15 20.42
CA ALA A 111 -5.60 -10.34 20.34
C ALA A 111 -4.14 -9.95 20.03
N GLU A 112 -3.17 -10.70 20.54
CA GLU A 112 -1.79 -10.54 20.11
C GLU A 112 -1.60 -11.08 18.70
N LYS A 113 -2.16 -12.25 18.42
CA LYS A 113 -2.05 -12.94 17.14
C LYS A 113 -3.24 -13.89 17.00
N ILE A 114 -3.72 -14.10 15.79
CA ILE A 114 -4.80 -15.04 15.49
C ILE A 114 -4.33 -16.02 14.43
N VAL A 115 -4.46 -17.30 14.74
CA VAL A 115 -4.05 -18.41 13.90
C VAL A 115 -5.22 -19.35 13.67
N PHE A 116 -5.51 -19.69 12.41
CA PHE A 116 -6.61 -20.59 12.04
C PHE A 116 -6.11 -21.98 11.62
N GLU A 117 -6.68 -23.02 12.23
CA GLU A 117 -6.37 -24.46 12.03
C GLU A 117 -7.64 -25.34 12.05
N LEU A 118 -8.72 -24.87 11.46
CA LEU A 118 -10.01 -25.54 11.54
C LEU A 118 -10.02 -26.86 10.75
N ASP A 119 -10.32 -27.97 11.43
CA ASP A 119 -10.44 -29.29 10.81
C ASP A 119 -11.83 -29.59 10.21
N THR A 120 -12.77 -28.66 10.38
CA THR A 120 -14.16 -28.76 9.96
C THR A 120 -14.58 -27.50 9.20
N PRO A 121 -15.34 -27.63 8.09
CA PRO A 121 -15.82 -26.48 7.33
C PRO A 121 -16.61 -25.52 8.21
N THR A 122 -16.07 -24.31 8.40
CA THR A 122 -16.60 -23.36 9.38
C THR A 122 -16.55 -21.93 8.85
N ASP A 123 -17.67 -21.23 8.96
CA ASP A 123 -17.74 -19.78 8.75
C ASP A 123 -17.30 -19.07 10.04
N VAL A 124 -16.17 -18.39 9.98
CA VAL A 124 -15.58 -17.71 11.12
C VAL A 124 -16.09 -16.28 11.19
N VAL A 125 -16.70 -15.94 12.32
CA VAL A 125 -17.07 -14.57 12.66
C VAL A 125 -16.51 -14.23 14.03
N LEU A 126 -15.68 -13.19 14.10
CA LEU A 126 -15.17 -12.62 15.35
C LEU A 126 -15.77 -11.22 15.55
N PRO A 127 -17.03 -11.13 16.01
CA PRO A 127 -17.77 -9.86 16.00
C PRO A 127 -17.27 -8.88 17.06
N ASN A 128 -16.63 -9.36 18.13
CA ASN A 128 -16.20 -8.49 19.23
C ASN A 128 -14.78 -7.98 19.07
N LEU A 129 -13.97 -8.61 18.22
CA LEU A 129 -12.58 -8.26 18.02
C LEU A 129 -12.48 -6.89 17.36
N VAL A 130 -11.65 -6.02 17.95
CA VAL A 130 -11.43 -4.63 17.51
C VAL A 130 -9.98 -4.39 17.09
N PHE A 131 -9.03 -5.02 17.78
CA PHE A 131 -7.60 -4.81 17.53
C PHE A 131 -6.81 -6.12 17.54
N VAL A 132 -5.86 -6.26 16.62
CA VAL A 132 -4.86 -7.33 16.64
C VAL A 132 -3.47 -6.71 16.56
N SER A 133 -2.60 -6.97 17.54
CA SER A 133 -1.25 -6.35 17.53
C SER A 133 -0.24 -7.07 16.65
N GLY A 134 -0.53 -8.30 16.25
CA GLY A 134 0.31 -9.16 15.42
C GLY A 134 -0.45 -9.67 14.20
N ASN A 135 -0.15 -10.91 13.81
CA ASN A 135 -0.70 -11.49 12.58
C ASN A 135 -2.14 -11.98 12.73
N VAL A 136 -2.87 -11.94 11.62
CA VAL A 136 -4.06 -12.76 11.38
C VAL A 136 -3.73 -13.69 10.22
N GLU A 137 -3.55 -14.98 10.51
CA GLU A 137 -3.01 -15.94 9.54
C GLU A 137 -3.66 -17.32 9.59
N GLY A 138 -3.66 -18.04 8.46
CA GLY A 138 -3.84 -19.49 8.47
C GLY A 138 -2.55 -20.20 8.89
N ASN A 139 -2.62 -21.29 9.66
CA ASN A 139 -1.42 -22.10 9.96
C ASN A 139 -1.20 -23.21 8.92
N GLN A 140 0.00 -23.80 8.90
CA GLN A 140 0.38 -24.92 8.03
C GLN A 140 -0.48 -26.20 8.15
N GLY A 141 -1.38 -26.28 9.13
CA GLY A 141 -2.36 -27.36 9.27
C GLY A 141 -3.49 -27.29 8.23
N PRO A 142 -4.43 -28.27 8.24
CA PRO A 142 -5.66 -28.11 7.49
C PRO A 142 -6.44 -26.91 8.05
N ASN A 143 -6.72 -25.91 7.22
CA ASN A 143 -7.64 -24.82 7.56
C ASN A 143 -8.86 -24.88 6.64
N LEU A 144 -9.92 -25.53 7.13
CA LEU A 144 -11.21 -25.65 6.44
C LEU A 144 -12.13 -24.45 6.68
N MET A 145 -11.60 -23.30 7.12
CA MET A 145 -12.35 -22.06 7.19
C MET A 145 -12.96 -21.70 5.82
N THR A 146 -14.29 -21.60 5.76
CA THR A 146 -15.03 -21.30 4.53
C THR A 146 -15.21 -19.80 4.31
N SER A 147 -15.35 -19.03 5.37
CA SER A 147 -15.38 -17.57 5.32
C SER A 147 -14.77 -16.96 6.59
N LEU A 148 -14.25 -15.75 6.47
CA LEU A 148 -13.73 -14.97 7.59
C LEU A 148 -14.39 -13.60 7.61
N SER A 149 -15.04 -13.25 8.71
CA SER A 149 -15.59 -11.92 8.95
C SER A 149 -15.17 -11.38 10.30
N MET A 150 -14.56 -10.19 10.31
CA MET A 150 -14.24 -9.46 11.54
C MET A 150 -14.82 -8.03 11.45
N PRO A 151 -16.14 -7.87 11.68
CA PRO A 151 -16.86 -6.65 11.31
C PRO A 151 -16.44 -5.40 12.07
N ASN A 152 -15.87 -5.57 13.27
CA ASN A 152 -15.50 -4.48 14.17
C ASN A 152 -13.98 -4.31 14.29
N VAL A 153 -13.17 -5.09 13.58
CA VAL A 153 -11.71 -4.91 13.60
C VAL A 153 -11.37 -3.60 12.91
N ILE A 154 -10.67 -2.73 13.62
CA ILE A 154 -10.22 -1.41 13.18
C ILE A 154 -8.77 -1.45 12.71
N ALA A 155 -7.91 -2.21 13.40
CA ALA A 155 -6.50 -2.31 13.04
C ALA A 155 -5.91 -3.70 13.30
N ILE A 156 -5.04 -4.12 12.38
CA ILE A 156 -4.18 -5.30 12.49
C ILE A 156 -2.74 -4.80 12.33
N LEU A 157 -1.98 -4.67 13.41
CA LEU A 157 -0.73 -3.91 13.39
C LEU A 157 0.42 -4.61 12.63
N ASP A 158 0.30 -5.91 12.36
CA ASP A 158 1.24 -6.67 11.55
C ASP A 158 0.57 -7.14 10.24
N ARG A 159 0.51 -8.45 9.97
CA ARG A 159 0.14 -8.93 8.63
C ARG A 159 -1.17 -9.71 8.63
N ILE A 160 -1.93 -9.55 7.55
CA ILE A 160 -3.03 -10.45 7.19
C ILE A 160 -2.48 -11.40 6.12
N VAL A 161 -2.32 -12.68 6.46
CA VAL A 161 -1.65 -13.66 5.59
C VAL A 161 -2.51 -14.90 5.43
N PHE A 162 -2.97 -15.16 4.20
CA PHE A 162 -3.69 -16.40 3.88
C PHE A 162 -3.13 -17.01 2.60
N GLY A 163 -2.82 -18.30 2.65
CA GLY A 163 -2.26 -19.04 1.53
C GLY A 163 -2.81 -20.44 1.37
N VAL A 164 -1.91 -21.38 1.04
CA VAL A 164 -2.25 -22.77 0.63
C VAL A 164 -2.98 -23.55 1.72
N GLU A 165 -2.75 -23.21 2.97
CA GLU A 165 -3.42 -23.79 4.11
C GLU A 165 -4.92 -23.46 4.15
N SER A 166 -5.30 -22.28 3.64
CA SER A 166 -6.66 -21.73 3.65
C SER A 166 -7.40 -22.00 2.34
N LYS A 167 -7.17 -23.19 1.76
CA LYS A 167 -7.66 -23.57 0.42
C LYS A 167 -9.19 -23.51 0.26
N ASP A 168 -9.93 -23.74 1.35
CA ASP A 168 -11.40 -23.78 1.35
C ASP A 168 -12.04 -22.42 1.64
N THR A 169 -11.24 -21.39 1.93
CA THR A 169 -11.73 -20.04 2.18
C THR A 169 -12.27 -19.42 0.90
N VAL A 170 -13.56 -19.08 0.93
CA VAL A 170 -14.32 -18.50 -0.19
C VAL A 170 -14.41 -16.98 -0.08
N SER A 171 -14.49 -16.44 1.13
CA SER A 171 -14.63 -14.99 1.32
C SER A 171 -13.94 -14.48 2.58
N ILE A 172 -13.35 -13.29 2.48
CA ILE A 172 -12.74 -12.56 3.59
C ILE A 172 -13.36 -11.15 3.64
N ASP A 173 -13.86 -10.74 4.80
CA ASP A 173 -14.55 -9.46 4.99
C ASP A 173 -14.12 -8.72 6.28
N PHE A 174 -13.59 -7.51 6.09
CA PHE A 174 -13.13 -6.60 7.14
C PHE A 174 -13.73 -5.20 6.92
N PRO A 175 -15.04 -5.02 7.14
CA PRO A 175 -15.76 -3.79 6.78
C PRO A 175 -15.38 -2.56 7.61
N SER A 176 -14.68 -2.74 8.74
CA SER A 176 -14.23 -1.65 9.61
C SER A 176 -12.71 -1.49 9.67
N LEU A 177 -11.94 -2.35 9.01
CA LEU A 177 -10.48 -2.30 9.07
C LEU A 177 -9.99 -1.03 8.39
N LEU A 178 -9.24 -0.22 9.12
CA LEU A 178 -8.64 1.03 8.66
C LEU A 178 -7.16 0.86 8.32
N PHE A 179 -6.45 0.01 9.07
CA PHE A 179 -5.00 -0.12 8.97
C PHE A 179 -4.54 -1.58 9.06
N THR A 180 -3.63 -1.97 8.17
CA THR A 180 -2.82 -3.19 8.33
C THR A 180 -1.38 -2.92 7.95
N ALA A 181 -0.39 -3.67 8.45
CA ALA A 181 0.97 -3.50 7.94
C ALA A 181 1.09 -4.12 6.54
N LYS A 182 0.64 -5.37 6.36
CA LYS A 182 0.65 -6.07 5.06
C LYS A 182 -0.67 -6.78 4.81
N LEU A 183 -1.09 -6.82 3.54
CA LEU A 183 -2.20 -7.66 3.07
C LEU A 183 -1.66 -8.66 2.07
N GLU A 184 -1.62 -9.95 2.42
CA GLU A 184 -0.99 -10.98 1.61
C GLU A 184 -1.93 -12.19 1.45
N PHE A 185 -2.51 -12.36 0.26
CA PHE A 185 -3.23 -13.57 -0.12
C PHE A 185 -2.47 -14.25 -1.24
N ARG A 186 -1.76 -15.34 -0.92
CA ARG A 186 -0.93 -16.00 -1.93
C ARG A 186 -0.88 -17.50 -1.82
N ARG A 187 -0.88 -18.15 -2.98
CA ARG A 187 -0.50 -19.55 -3.10
C ARG A 187 1.02 -19.67 -3.15
N PHE A 188 1.61 -20.27 -2.11
CA PHE A 188 3.01 -20.68 -2.14
C PHE A 188 3.14 -21.99 -2.91
N ASN A 189 3.93 -21.97 -3.99
CA ASN A 189 4.28 -23.12 -4.84
C ASN A 189 3.17 -23.62 -5.79
N GLN A 190 3.59 -24.21 -6.91
CA GLN A 190 2.72 -24.84 -7.91
C GLN A 190 2.04 -26.14 -7.43
N GLU A 191 2.15 -26.49 -6.14
CA GLU A 191 1.57 -27.71 -5.59
C GLU A 191 0.04 -27.61 -5.46
N ILE A 192 -0.62 -28.76 -5.61
CA ILE A 192 -2.01 -28.93 -6.02
C ILE A 192 -2.96 -28.63 -4.85
N GLY A 193 -3.49 -27.42 -4.84
CA GLY A 193 -4.59 -26.97 -3.98
C GLY A 193 -4.98 -25.57 -4.42
N ASP A 194 -6.13 -25.44 -5.08
CA ASP A 194 -6.61 -24.14 -5.53
C ASP A 194 -7.29 -23.43 -4.36
N MET A 195 -6.77 -22.28 -3.95
CA MET A 195 -7.46 -21.41 -3.00
C MET A 195 -8.77 -20.94 -3.64
N LYS A 196 -9.90 -21.23 -3.00
CA LYS A 196 -11.24 -20.94 -3.51
C LYS A 196 -11.71 -19.51 -3.22
N LEU A 197 -10.79 -18.60 -2.91
CA LEU A 197 -11.13 -17.22 -2.52
C LEU A 197 -11.80 -16.51 -3.70
N ARG A 198 -13.08 -16.18 -3.54
CA ARG A 198 -13.92 -15.50 -4.54
C ARG A 198 -14.05 -14.02 -4.28
N SER A 199 -14.06 -13.62 -3.01
CA SER A 199 -14.21 -12.23 -2.61
C SER A 199 -13.31 -11.84 -1.44
N ALA A 200 -12.72 -10.65 -1.55
CA ALA A 200 -12.02 -9.97 -0.47
C ALA A 200 -12.56 -8.54 -0.34
N SER A 201 -13.08 -8.19 0.84
CA SER A 201 -13.76 -6.92 1.09
C SER A 201 -13.15 -6.20 2.28
N LEU A 202 -12.45 -5.08 2.02
CA LEU A 202 -11.87 -4.21 3.04
C LEU A 202 -12.18 -2.74 2.69
N PRO A 203 -13.46 -2.36 2.57
CA PRO A 203 -13.89 -1.09 1.97
C PRO A 203 -13.39 0.15 2.70
N LYS A 204 -13.05 0.04 3.99
CA LYS A 204 -12.55 1.14 4.82
C LYS A 204 -11.03 1.09 5.05
N LEU A 205 -10.31 0.16 4.43
CA LEU A 205 -8.86 0.09 4.58
C LEU A 205 -8.25 1.36 4.00
N ILE A 206 -7.61 2.20 4.82
CA ILE A 206 -7.02 3.47 4.41
C ILE A 206 -5.57 3.28 4.01
N SER A 207 -4.81 2.46 4.76
CA SER A 207 -3.36 2.35 4.54
C SER A 207 -2.79 0.97 4.84
N THR A 208 -1.81 0.59 4.03
CA THR A 208 -0.84 -0.47 4.31
C THR A 208 0.58 0.09 4.47
N ASN A 209 1.32 -0.41 5.47
CA ASN A 209 2.73 -0.02 5.69
C ASN A 209 3.70 -0.73 4.74
N PHE A 210 3.30 -1.87 4.19
CA PHE A 210 4.02 -2.71 3.25
C PHE A 210 3.11 -3.00 2.04
N ASP A 211 3.28 -4.17 1.44
CA ASP A 211 2.61 -4.56 0.20
C ASP A 211 1.14 -4.93 0.38
N VAL A 212 0.40 -4.74 -0.71
CA VAL A 212 -0.85 -5.45 -0.98
C VAL A 212 -0.52 -6.50 -2.04
N GLU A 213 -0.39 -7.76 -1.63
CA GLU A 213 0.06 -8.88 -2.46
C GLU A 213 -1.06 -9.91 -2.64
N LEU A 214 -1.66 -9.95 -3.83
CA LEU A 214 -2.70 -10.91 -4.22
C LEU A 214 -2.18 -11.79 -5.35
N GLN A 215 -1.87 -13.06 -5.07
CA GLN A 215 -1.20 -13.95 -6.02
C GLN A 215 -1.86 -15.32 -6.16
N ASN A 216 -2.06 -15.74 -7.41
CA ASN A 216 -2.52 -17.09 -7.78
C ASN A 216 -3.89 -17.44 -7.18
N LEU A 217 -4.86 -16.53 -7.32
CA LEU A 217 -6.23 -16.66 -6.81
C LEU A 217 -7.19 -16.81 -8.01
N PRO A 218 -7.35 -18.02 -8.58
CA PRO A 218 -8.04 -18.21 -9.84
C PRO A 218 -9.54 -17.88 -9.77
N GLU A 219 -10.17 -18.01 -8.61
CA GLU A 219 -11.59 -17.74 -8.39
C GLU A 219 -11.87 -16.30 -7.90
N LEU A 220 -10.84 -15.49 -7.59
CA LEU A 220 -11.05 -14.14 -7.06
C LEU A 220 -11.66 -13.24 -8.13
N SER A 221 -12.91 -12.84 -7.89
CA SER A 221 -13.71 -12.04 -8.83
C SER A 221 -14.16 -10.71 -8.24
N VAL A 222 -14.13 -10.57 -6.92
CA VAL A 222 -14.51 -9.35 -6.20
C VAL A 222 -13.38 -8.93 -5.26
N LEU A 223 -12.85 -7.74 -5.48
CA LEU A 223 -11.89 -7.08 -4.61
C LEU A 223 -12.40 -5.68 -4.29
N VAL A 224 -12.61 -5.37 -3.00
CA VAL A 224 -13.11 -4.06 -2.55
C VAL A 224 -12.08 -3.42 -1.63
N LEU A 225 -11.45 -2.34 -2.12
CA LEU A 225 -10.43 -1.54 -1.43
C LEU A 225 -10.71 -0.03 -1.62
N ASP A 226 -11.98 0.35 -1.59
CA ASP A 226 -12.46 1.68 -2.03
C ASP A 226 -11.80 2.86 -1.29
N SER A 227 -11.47 2.68 -0.01
CA SER A 227 -10.83 3.71 0.82
C SER A 227 -9.31 3.63 0.86
N LEU A 228 -8.66 2.70 0.14
CA LEU A 228 -7.21 2.54 0.19
C LEU A 228 -6.56 3.79 -0.40
N GLU A 229 -5.90 4.59 0.44
CA GLU A 229 -5.22 5.82 0.06
C GLU A 229 -3.71 5.61 -0.08
N PHE A 230 -3.11 4.79 0.80
CA PHE A 230 -1.67 4.62 0.87
C PHE A 230 -1.29 3.13 0.87
N CYS A 231 -0.59 2.69 -0.18
CA CYS A 231 0.11 1.41 -0.21
C CYS A 231 1.61 1.71 -0.22
N ARG A 232 2.29 1.70 0.93
CA ARG A 232 3.63 2.31 1.03
C ARG A 232 4.68 1.60 0.17
N GLU A 233 4.53 0.30 -0.02
CA GLU A 233 5.39 -0.49 -0.91
C GLU A 233 4.61 -0.89 -2.17
N ASP A 234 4.46 -2.19 -2.44
CA ASP A 234 4.03 -2.64 -3.76
C ASP A 234 2.55 -3.05 -3.79
N LEU A 235 1.86 -2.65 -4.85
CA LEU A 235 0.53 -3.16 -5.18
C LEU A 235 0.67 -4.27 -6.22
N ASP A 236 0.67 -5.51 -5.74
CA ASP A 236 0.95 -6.71 -6.53
C ASP A 236 -0.31 -7.52 -6.78
N LEU A 237 -0.78 -7.53 -8.03
CA LEU A 237 -1.91 -8.31 -8.51
C LEU A 237 -1.43 -9.32 -9.56
N ILE A 238 -1.24 -10.58 -9.16
CA ILE A 238 -0.57 -11.60 -9.98
C ILE A 238 -1.46 -12.84 -10.13
N SER A 239 -1.64 -13.32 -11.36
CA SER A 239 -2.38 -14.56 -11.65
C SER A 239 -3.81 -14.56 -11.08
N LEU A 240 -4.58 -13.50 -11.40
CA LEU A 240 -5.98 -13.30 -10.96
C LEU A 240 -6.94 -13.36 -12.16
N PRO A 241 -7.09 -14.52 -12.84
CA PRO A 241 -7.78 -14.61 -14.13
C PRO A 241 -9.28 -14.29 -14.08
N SER A 242 -9.95 -14.45 -12.92
CA SER A 242 -11.37 -14.12 -12.75
C SER A 242 -11.64 -12.65 -12.42
N LEU A 243 -10.60 -11.85 -12.15
CA LEU A 243 -10.75 -10.46 -11.76
C LEU A 243 -10.87 -9.57 -13.01
N VAL A 244 -12.08 -9.08 -13.28
CA VAL A 244 -12.41 -8.34 -14.51
C VAL A 244 -12.05 -6.85 -14.43
N SER A 245 -12.15 -6.26 -13.24
CA SER A 245 -11.90 -4.84 -13.03
C SER A 245 -11.33 -4.60 -11.65
N VAL A 246 -10.37 -3.68 -11.55
CA VAL A 246 -9.83 -3.18 -10.29
C VAL A 246 -10.11 -1.68 -10.23
N SER A 247 -10.80 -1.23 -9.18
CA SER A 247 -11.03 0.19 -8.90
C SER A 247 -10.48 0.53 -7.52
N LEU A 248 -9.64 1.57 -7.47
CA LEU A 248 -8.97 2.08 -6.29
C LEU A 248 -9.20 3.61 -6.25
N PRO A 249 -10.46 4.05 -6.03
CA PRO A 249 -10.87 5.44 -6.21
C PRO A 249 -10.19 6.41 -5.24
N SER A 250 -9.64 5.90 -4.13
CA SER A 250 -8.96 6.69 -3.12
C SER A 250 -7.44 6.58 -3.17
N LEU A 251 -6.87 5.64 -3.95
CA LEU A 251 -5.43 5.37 -3.94
C LEU A 251 -4.69 6.61 -4.40
N PHE A 252 -3.89 7.17 -3.51
CA PHE A 252 -3.16 8.42 -3.71
C PHE A 252 -1.67 8.16 -3.96
N HIS A 253 -1.11 7.15 -3.27
CA HIS A 253 0.31 6.84 -3.30
C HIS A 253 0.57 5.34 -3.28
N THR A 254 1.51 4.90 -4.12
CA THR A 254 2.12 3.57 -4.06
C THR A 254 3.58 3.60 -4.53
N ARG A 255 4.42 2.64 -4.13
CA ARG A 255 5.77 2.52 -4.70
C ARG A 255 5.67 1.92 -6.08
N ASP A 256 5.23 0.67 -6.17
CA ASP A 256 5.06 -0.06 -7.42
C ASP A 256 3.59 -0.42 -7.67
N VAL A 257 3.25 -0.61 -8.94
CA VAL A 257 2.01 -1.27 -9.38
C VAL A 257 2.39 -2.41 -10.31
N ILE A 258 2.13 -3.65 -9.90
CA ILE A 258 2.44 -4.84 -10.66
C ILE A 258 1.15 -5.58 -11.00
N LEU A 259 0.80 -5.58 -12.29
CA LEU A 259 -0.31 -6.34 -12.85
C LEU A 259 0.28 -7.44 -13.73
N LYS A 260 0.14 -8.71 -13.32
CA LYS A 260 0.79 -9.83 -14.01
C LYS A 260 -0.12 -11.03 -14.19
N ASP A 261 -0.09 -11.67 -15.36
CA ASP A 261 -0.82 -12.91 -15.67
C ASP A 261 -2.34 -12.80 -15.39
N MET A 262 -2.93 -11.64 -15.71
CA MET A 262 -4.35 -11.33 -15.45
C MET A 262 -5.18 -11.42 -16.73
N GLU A 263 -5.49 -12.64 -17.15
CA GLU A 263 -6.19 -12.90 -18.42
C GLU A 263 -7.55 -12.20 -18.56
N GLY A 264 -8.28 -12.06 -17.45
CA GLY A 264 -9.63 -11.47 -17.44
C GLY A 264 -9.69 -9.97 -17.17
N LEU A 265 -8.58 -9.32 -16.81
CA LEU A 265 -8.61 -7.91 -16.38
C LEU A 265 -8.82 -6.99 -17.58
N VAL A 266 -9.95 -6.28 -17.59
CA VAL A 266 -10.36 -5.35 -18.64
C VAL A 266 -10.01 -3.90 -18.29
N SER A 267 -10.09 -3.53 -17.02
CA SER A 267 -9.84 -2.14 -16.58
C SER A 267 -9.16 -2.07 -15.22
N PHE A 268 -8.19 -1.17 -15.11
CA PHE A 268 -7.60 -0.73 -13.84
C PHE A 268 -7.84 0.77 -13.69
N ASP A 269 -8.43 1.20 -12.59
CA ASP A 269 -8.81 2.59 -12.35
C ASP A 269 -8.34 3.06 -10.96
N ALA A 270 -7.44 4.04 -10.93
CA ALA A 270 -6.95 4.70 -9.71
C ALA A 270 -6.92 6.23 -9.93
N PRO A 271 -8.09 6.90 -9.95
CA PRO A 271 -8.25 8.28 -10.41
C PRO A 271 -7.55 9.33 -9.54
N LYS A 272 -7.27 9.00 -8.28
CA LYS A 272 -6.55 9.87 -7.34
C LYS A 272 -5.06 9.53 -7.21
N LEU A 273 -4.57 8.53 -7.94
CA LEU A 273 -3.17 8.12 -7.83
C LEU A 273 -2.31 9.26 -8.34
N TYR A 274 -1.61 9.91 -7.43
CA TYR A 274 -0.87 11.14 -7.69
C TYR A 274 0.64 10.86 -7.79
N SER A 275 1.12 9.95 -6.95
CA SER A 275 2.55 9.67 -6.81
C SER A 275 2.81 8.17 -6.93
N LEU A 276 3.76 7.83 -7.81
CA LEU A 276 4.33 6.50 -7.95
C LEU A 276 5.85 6.62 -7.85
N GLN A 277 6.48 5.93 -6.89
CA GLN A 277 7.92 6.09 -6.62
C GLN A 277 8.81 5.14 -7.41
N GLY A 278 8.32 3.95 -7.74
CA GLY A 278 9.07 2.93 -8.45
C GLY A 278 8.54 2.70 -9.85
N LYS A 279 7.97 1.52 -10.11
CA LYS A 279 7.63 1.06 -11.46
C LYS A 279 6.16 0.66 -11.62
N VAL A 280 5.72 0.68 -12.87
CA VAL A 280 4.45 0.09 -13.32
C VAL A 280 4.82 -1.06 -14.24
N ASP A 281 4.51 -2.28 -13.81
CA ASP A 281 4.70 -3.49 -14.61
C ASP A 281 3.32 -4.04 -15.00
N ILE A 282 2.99 -4.01 -16.29
CA ILE A 282 1.80 -4.63 -16.87
C ILE A 282 2.29 -5.76 -17.77
N LEU A 283 2.23 -6.99 -17.27
CA LEU A 283 2.85 -8.17 -17.88
C LEU A 283 1.79 -9.24 -18.15
N ASP A 284 1.59 -9.62 -19.41
CA ASP A 284 0.65 -10.69 -19.79
C ASP A 284 -0.79 -10.43 -19.27
N VAL A 285 -1.27 -9.20 -19.54
CA VAL A 285 -2.65 -8.77 -19.25
C VAL A 285 -3.43 -8.55 -20.57
N PRO A 286 -3.74 -9.64 -21.30
CA PRO A 286 -4.18 -9.59 -22.70
C PRO A 286 -5.52 -8.86 -22.93
N ALA A 287 -6.41 -8.88 -21.94
CA ALA A 287 -7.74 -8.29 -22.01
C ALA A 287 -7.79 -6.81 -21.59
N LEU A 288 -6.67 -6.23 -21.10
CA LEU A 288 -6.64 -4.88 -20.58
C LEU A 288 -6.96 -3.88 -21.69
N LYS A 289 -8.00 -3.07 -21.46
CA LYS A 289 -8.41 -2.00 -22.38
C LYS A 289 -8.03 -0.63 -21.85
N VAL A 290 -8.11 -0.41 -20.54
CA VAL A 290 -7.88 0.89 -19.92
C VAL A 290 -7.09 0.73 -18.63
N PHE A 291 -6.03 1.52 -18.50
CA PHE A 291 -5.30 1.77 -17.26
C PHE A 291 -5.43 3.27 -16.96
N SER A 292 -6.30 3.65 -16.03
CA SER A 292 -6.64 5.05 -15.77
C SER A 292 -6.00 5.55 -14.47
N THR A 293 -5.07 6.49 -14.61
CA THR A 293 -4.41 7.19 -13.49
C THR A 293 -4.29 8.69 -13.82
N PRO A 294 -5.43 9.39 -14.04
CA PRO A 294 -5.45 10.75 -14.57
C PRO A 294 -4.75 11.79 -13.71
N GLN A 295 -4.57 11.55 -12.41
CA GLN A 295 -3.87 12.47 -11.50
C GLN A 295 -2.37 12.18 -11.33
N LEU A 296 -1.86 11.13 -11.98
CA LEU A 296 -0.50 10.68 -11.79
C LEU A 296 0.49 11.73 -12.26
N THR A 297 1.52 11.94 -11.45
CA THR A 297 2.67 12.78 -11.78
C THR A 297 3.94 11.94 -11.71
N LEU A 298 4.85 12.16 -12.66
CA LEU A 298 6.18 11.56 -12.63
C LEU A 298 7.11 12.54 -11.92
N GLY A 299 7.63 12.17 -10.76
CA GLY A 299 8.42 13.05 -9.87
C GLY A 299 9.79 13.49 -10.42
N GLY A 300 9.97 13.62 -11.73
CA GLY A 300 11.21 13.99 -12.41
C GLY A 300 12.06 12.81 -12.85
N ASP A 301 11.94 11.65 -12.20
CA ASP A 301 12.51 10.40 -12.68
C ASP A 301 11.51 9.70 -13.58
N ILE A 302 11.95 9.36 -14.78
CA ILE A 302 11.17 8.52 -15.69
C ILE A 302 11.16 7.12 -15.07
N PRO A 303 10.00 6.63 -14.62
CA PRO A 303 9.94 5.35 -13.93
C PRO A 303 10.24 4.19 -14.89
N ASN A 304 10.80 3.10 -14.34
CA ASN A 304 11.15 1.88 -15.07
C ASN A 304 9.90 1.07 -15.44
N TRP A 305 8.99 1.67 -16.19
CA TRP A 305 7.72 1.03 -16.57
C TRP A 305 7.94 -0.02 -17.64
N LYS A 306 7.16 -1.10 -17.53
CA LYS A 306 7.11 -2.18 -18.51
C LYS A 306 5.67 -2.48 -18.85
N VAL A 307 5.37 -2.45 -20.14
CA VAL A 307 4.08 -2.89 -20.67
C VAL A 307 4.39 -3.96 -21.71
N GLU A 308 4.29 -5.22 -21.30
CA GLU A 308 4.69 -6.38 -22.09
C GLU A 308 3.58 -7.44 -22.10
N GLY A 309 3.58 -8.28 -23.13
CA GLY A 309 2.69 -9.45 -23.22
C GLY A 309 1.80 -9.48 -24.46
N ASN A 310 1.04 -10.56 -24.58
CA ASN A 310 0.17 -10.83 -25.74
C ASN A 310 -1.12 -10.02 -25.68
N LEU A 311 -1.05 -8.71 -25.94
CA LEU A 311 -2.24 -7.86 -26.00
C LEU A 311 -3.15 -8.26 -27.18
N ILE A 312 -4.43 -8.54 -26.89
CA ILE A 312 -5.40 -8.97 -27.91
C ILE A 312 -5.84 -7.78 -28.78
N SER A 313 -5.83 -6.56 -28.22
CA SER A 313 -6.22 -5.35 -28.94
C SER A 313 -5.12 -4.96 -29.94
N PRO A 314 -5.45 -4.67 -31.22
CA PRO A 314 -4.46 -4.21 -32.20
C PRO A 314 -3.82 -2.87 -31.83
N SER A 315 -4.45 -2.10 -30.93
CA SER A 315 -3.91 -0.84 -30.38
C SER A 315 -3.42 -0.98 -28.93
N GLY A 316 -3.53 -2.17 -28.34
CA GLY A 316 -3.32 -2.42 -26.90
C GLY A 316 -4.25 -1.64 -25.97
N PRO A 317 -3.89 -1.57 -24.67
CA PRO A 317 -4.58 -0.76 -23.68
C PRO A 317 -4.35 0.74 -23.92
N LEU A 318 -5.31 1.53 -23.46
CA LEU A 318 -5.20 2.97 -23.30
C LEU A 318 -4.67 3.26 -21.88
N LEU A 319 -3.55 3.96 -21.79
CA LEU A 319 -3.01 4.52 -20.55
C LEU A 319 -3.54 5.96 -20.42
N GLU A 320 -4.50 6.22 -19.54
CA GLU A 320 -5.07 7.56 -19.33
C GLU A 320 -4.28 8.30 -18.24
N LEU A 321 -3.39 9.20 -18.67
CA LEU A 321 -2.38 9.89 -17.87
C LEU A 321 -2.57 11.42 -17.94
N CYS A 322 -3.78 11.86 -17.61
CA CYS A 322 -4.25 13.22 -17.91
C CYS A 322 -3.49 14.37 -17.24
N SER A 323 -2.73 14.11 -16.18
CA SER A 323 -1.90 15.14 -15.52
C SER A 323 -0.49 15.23 -16.12
N LEU A 324 -0.10 14.29 -16.98
CA LEU A 324 1.23 14.29 -17.58
C LEU A 324 1.30 15.30 -18.75
N PRO A 325 2.39 16.09 -18.83
CA PRO A 325 2.66 16.94 -19.98
C PRO A 325 2.94 16.09 -21.23
N ALA A 326 2.70 16.70 -22.40
CA ALA A 326 2.79 16.00 -23.69
C ALA A 326 4.16 15.32 -23.96
N PHE A 327 5.26 15.85 -23.44
CA PHE A 327 6.58 15.25 -23.64
C PHE A 327 6.75 13.93 -22.87
N GLU A 328 6.19 13.81 -21.66
CA GLU A 328 6.20 12.57 -20.87
C GLU A 328 5.30 11.51 -21.49
N VAL A 329 4.11 11.93 -21.94
CA VAL A 329 3.17 11.06 -22.66
C VAL A 329 3.81 10.53 -23.94
N ASN A 330 4.49 11.39 -24.71
CA ASN A 330 5.24 10.98 -25.89
C ASN A 330 6.39 10.04 -25.55
N TYR A 331 7.09 10.26 -24.43
CA TYR A 331 8.12 9.34 -23.98
C TYR A 331 7.54 7.96 -23.68
N ILE A 332 6.46 7.89 -22.88
CA ILE A 332 5.77 6.64 -22.56
C ILE A 332 5.33 5.94 -23.84
N GLN A 333 4.65 6.66 -24.74
CA GLN A 333 4.17 6.13 -26.01
C GLN A 333 5.28 5.53 -26.88
N ASN A 334 6.45 6.17 -26.95
CA ASN A 334 7.51 5.77 -27.89
C ASN A 334 8.55 4.82 -27.28
N THR A 335 8.72 4.82 -25.96
CA THR A 335 9.79 4.06 -25.28
C THR A 335 9.27 2.91 -24.44
N ILE A 336 8.17 3.09 -23.72
CA ILE A 336 7.61 2.07 -22.82
C ILE A 336 6.53 1.25 -23.54
N CYS A 337 5.73 1.93 -24.34
CA CYS A 337 4.42 1.48 -24.78
C CYS A 337 4.45 1.08 -26.26
N THR A 338 5.19 0.01 -26.61
CA THR A 338 5.32 -0.43 -28.02
C THR A 338 4.02 -0.93 -28.64
N SER A 339 3.10 -1.39 -27.80
CA SER A 339 1.87 -2.07 -28.17
C SER A 339 0.64 -1.45 -27.52
N CYS A 340 0.74 -0.27 -26.89
CA CYS A 340 -0.36 0.42 -26.24
C CYS A 340 -0.49 1.87 -26.72
N THR A 341 -1.50 2.59 -26.22
CA THR A 341 -1.68 4.04 -26.46
C THR A 341 -1.66 4.82 -25.16
N ALA A 342 -1.04 6.00 -25.14
CA ALA A 342 -1.03 6.90 -23.99
C ALA A 342 -1.82 8.18 -24.28
N ALA A 343 -2.77 8.51 -23.40
CA ALA A 343 -3.53 9.74 -23.40
C ALA A 343 -3.02 10.69 -22.31
N GLY A 344 -2.94 11.98 -22.64
CA GLY A 344 -2.43 13.03 -21.75
C GLY A 344 -3.35 14.24 -21.68
N ALA A 345 -2.94 15.29 -20.98
CA ALA A 345 -3.76 16.48 -20.67
C ALA A 345 -4.51 17.11 -21.86
N GLN A 346 -3.99 16.99 -23.09
CA GLN A 346 -4.56 17.62 -24.28
C GLN A 346 -5.38 16.67 -25.17
N THR A 347 -5.53 15.40 -24.80
CA THR A 347 -6.24 14.43 -25.64
C THR A 347 -7.75 14.43 -25.36
N PRO A 348 -8.58 14.00 -26.33
CA PRO A 348 -10.03 13.95 -26.17
C PRO A 348 -10.50 13.08 -24.99
N GLU A 349 -9.74 12.05 -24.64
CA GLU A 349 -9.99 11.15 -23.52
C GLU A 349 -9.95 11.93 -22.19
N CYS A 350 -8.93 12.78 -22.01
CA CYS A 350 -8.75 13.62 -20.82
C CYS A 350 -9.65 14.86 -20.80
N ALA A 351 -10.14 15.33 -21.95
CA ALA A 351 -11.07 16.46 -22.02
C ALA A 351 -12.49 16.14 -21.51
N ARG A 352 -12.85 14.85 -21.37
CA ARG A 352 -14.17 14.42 -20.89
C ARG A 352 -14.30 14.53 -19.37
N THR A 353 -13.22 14.23 -18.65
CA THR A 353 -13.17 14.24 -17.19
C THR A 353 -13.47 15.63 -16.61
N ASP A 354 -13.04 16.69 -17.28
CA ASP A 354 -13.25 18.06 -16.80
C ASP A 354 -14.72 18.50 -16.90
N LYS A 355 -15.42 18.12 -17.98
CA LYS A 355 -16.83 18.50 -18.18
C LYS A 355 -17.79 17.82 -17.22
N GLU A 356 -17.46 16.60 -16.77
CA GLU A 356 -18.25 15.90 -15.76
C GLU A 356 -17.97 16.45 -14.35
N LYS A 357 -16.72 16.83 -14.05
CA LYS A 357 -16.36 17.49 -12.79
C LYS A 357 -16.98 18.89 -12.66
N GLU A 358 -17.00 19.70 -13.72
CA GLU A 358 -17.65 21.02 -13.67
C GLU A 358 -19.14 20.93 -13.31
N LYS A 359 -19.84 19.88 -13.75
CA LYS A 359 -21.26 19.66 -13.42
C LYS A 359 -21.50 19.20 -11.98
N SER A 360 -20.53 18.56 -11.32
CA SER A 360 -20.65 18.13 -9.92
C SER A 360 -20.19 19.21 -8.93
N VAL A 361 -19.21 20.04 -9.32
CA VAL A 361 -18.61 21.09 -8.48
C VAL A 361 -19.51 22.32 -8.31
N GLU A 362 -20.49 22.58 -9.19
CA GLU A 362 -21.46 23.68 -8.98
C GLU A 362 -22.33 23.53 -7.72
N LYS A 363 -22.30 22.37 -7.02
CA LYS A 363 -23.01 22.18 -5.74
C LYS A 363 -22.11 22.13 -4.50
N ASN A 364 -20.83 21.80 -4.64
CA ASN A 364 -19.88 21.69 -3.54
C ASN A 364 -18.54 22.29 -4.01
N GLY A 365 -18.13 23.41 -3.41
CA GLY A 365 -17.20 24.38 -4.00
C GLY A 365 -15.84 23.88 -4.49
N GLY A 366 -15.30 24.59 -5.49
CA GLY A 366 -13.88 24.75 -5.79
C GLY A 366 -13.11 23.56 -6.39
N LEU A 367 -12.64 23.71 -7.64
CA LEU A 367 -11.77 22.76 -8.36
C LEU A 367 -10.39 22.53 -7.72
N PHE A 368 -10.02 23.34 -6.73
CA PHE A 368 -8.87 23.15 -5.85
C PHE A 368 -9.32 23.16 -4.39
N ASP A 369 -10.33 22.35 -4.07
CA ASP A 369 -10.68 22.12 -2.68
C ASP A 369 -9.61 21.25 -2.00
N LEU A 370 -8.45 21.89 -1.75
CA LEU A 370 -7.42 21.42 -0.84
C LEU A 370 -7.88 21.56 0.62
N SER A 371 -9.15 21.83 0.93
CA SER A 371 -9.63 21.80 2.32
C SER A 371 -9.68 20.39 2.92
N GLY A 372 -9.54 19.35 2.10
CA GLY A 372 -9.15 18.01 2.56
C GLY A 372 -7.63 17.86 2.79
N LEU A 373 -6.82 18.69 2.14
CA LEU A 373 -5.36 18.76 2.27
C LEU A 373 -4.90 19.77 3.33
N THR A 374 -5.80 20.56 3.94
CA THR A 374 -5.48 21.44 5.09
C THR A 374 -5.19 20.67 6.38
N TYR A 375 -5.26 19.34 6.37
CA TYR A 375 -4.64 18.50 7.40
C TYR A 375 -3.10 18.42 7.29
N LEU A 376 -2.52 18.90 6.19
CA LEU A 376 -1.08 19.11 6.02
C LEU A 376 -0.82 20.61 5.94
N GLY A 377 -0.69 21.22 7.12
CA GLY A 377 -0.39 22.64 7.28
C GLY A 377 0.83 23.06 6.46
N SER A 378 0.67 24.17 5.75
CA SER A 378 1.74 24.84 5.01
C SER A 378 2.95 25.13 5.92
N GLY A 379 4.04 24.40 5.70
CA GLY A 379 5.37 24.82 6.13
C GLY A 379 6.08 23.98 7.20
N GLU A 380 5.49 22.91 7.72
CA GLU A 380 6.20 22.02 8.65
C GLU A 380 6.53 20.68 7.98
N LYS A 381 7.79 20.28 8.11
CA LYS A 381 8.30 19.01 7.57
C LYS A 381 7.53 17.86 8.21
N PHE A 382 6.92 17.02 7.38
CA PHE A 382 6.34 15.75 7.81
C PHE A 382 7.49 14.83 8.21
N ASP A 383 7.77 14.76 9.51
CA ASP A 383 8.85 13.91 10.04
C ASP A 383 8.31 12.50 10.29
N LEU A 384 8.66 11.57 9.38
CA LEU A 384 8.29 10.16 9.46
C LEU A 384 9.13 9.40 10.51
N SER A 385 10.09 10.04 11.19
CA SER A 385 10.94 9.38 12.20
C SER A 385 10.16 8.92 13.43
N ASP A 386 9.08 9.62 13.78
CA ASP A 386 8.27 9.36 14.97
C ASP A 386 7.22 8.24 14.75
N ILE A 387 7.13 7.73 13.52
CA ILE A 387 6.19 6.69 13.07
C ILE A 387 6.80 5.29 13.19
N LEU A 388 8.11 5.17 13.43
CA LEU A 388 8.79 3.88 13.42
C LEU A 388 8.88 3.32 14.85
N PRO A 389 8.46 2.06 15.10
CA PRO A 389 8.89 1.36 16.29
C PRO A 389 10.42 1.32 16.31
N SER A 390 11.02 1.56 17.48
CA SER A 390 12.47 1.62 17.69
C SER A 390 13.24 0.33 17.33
N SER A 391 12.56 -0.69 16.81
CA SER A 391 13.14 -1.94 16.30
C SER A 391 13.62 -1.86 14.85
N PHE A 392 13.53 -0.71 14.18
CA PHE A 392 13.98 -0.55 12.79
C PHE A 392 15.33 0.20 12.71
N GLU A 393 16.44 -0.52 12.93
CA GLU A 393 17.80 -0.07 12.58
C GLU A 393 18.00 -0.16 11.07
N GLY A 394 17.49 0.83 10.34
CA GLY A 394 17.60 0.91 8.88
C GLY A 394 17.28 2.29 8.36
N GLY A 395 17.88 3.32 8.96
CA GLY A 395 17.65 4.72 8.58
C GLY A 395 18.16 5.04 7.17
N MET A 396 17.23 5.39 6.27
CA MET A 396 17.54 6.15 5.07
C MET A 396 17.83 7.61 5.46
N LEU A 397 19.12 7.92 5.60
CA LEU A 397 19.64 9.27 5.78
C LEU A 397 19.63 10.01 4.44
N PHE A 398 18.78 11.04 4.31
CA PHE A 398 19.05 12.12 3.38
C PHE A 398 20.36 12.79 3.82
N GLN A 399 21.44 12.58 3.06
CA GLN A 399 22.72 13.25 3.27
C GLN A 399 22.55 14.77 3.08
N GLN A 400 22.31 15.49 4.17
CA GLN A 400 22.73 16.88 4.27
C GLN A 400 24.18 16.90 4.77
N ASN A 401 25.06 17.50 3.97
CA ASN A 401 26.45 17.74 4.30
C ASN A 401 26.57 18.58 5.57
N GLU A 402 26.80 17.93 6.71
CA GLU A 402 27.31 18.61 7.90
C GLU A 402 28.84 18.59 7.89
N LYS A 403 29.39 19.81 7.91
CA LYS A 403 30.80 20.10 8.12
C LYS A 403 31.27 19.49 9.43
N GLU A 404 32.27 18.62 9.34
CA GLU A 404 33.08 18.20 10.47
C GLU A 404 33.75 19.42 11.14
N THR A 405 33.42 19.66 12.39
CA THR A 405 34.24 20.46 13.31
C THR A 405 35.22 19.54 14.04
N GLY A 406 36.45 19.46 13.52
CA GLY A 406 37.59 18.89 14.22
C GLY A 406 38.69 19.95 14.37
N GLY A 407 38.95 20.39 15.61
CA GLY A 407 40.07 21.28 15.92
C GLY A 407 41.32 20.50 16.34
N SER A 408 42.50 20.92 15.88
CA SER A 408 43.65 21.19 16.76
C SER A 408 44.77 21.94 16.01
N ALA A 409 45.56 22.68 16.78
CA ALA A 409 46.48 23.74 16.38
C ALA A 409 47.77 23.27 15.70
N PHE A 410 48.34 24.09 14.80
CA PHE A 410 49.71 24.65 14.88
C PHE A 410 49.91 25.65 13.72
N GLY A 411 50.50 26.82 14.02
CA GLY A 411 50.53 27.96 13.11
C GLY A 411 51.67 28.00 12.10
N LYS A 412 51.47 28.78 11.03
CA LYS A 412 52.44 29.75 10.46
C LYS A 412 51.75 30.56 9.35
N LYS A 413 52.07 31.86 9.32
CA LYS A 413 51.76 32.80 8.23
C LYS A 413 52.36 32.30 6.91
N GLU A 414 51.60 32.36 5.82
CA GLU A 414 52.04 32.97 4.55
C GLU A 414 50.92 33.09 3.50
N THR A 415 50.84 34.30 2.93
CA THR A 415 50.43 34.72 1.58
C THR A 415 49.27 34.08 0.80
N LYS A 416 48.32 34.97 0.45
CA LYS A 416 47.40 34.99 -0.71
C LYS A 416 47.80 34.12 -1.90
N LYS A 417 46.85 33.32 -2.38
CA LYS A 417 46.50 33.13 -3.80
C LYS A 417 45.02 32.73 -3.89
N GLU A 418 44.27 33.49 -4.68
CA GLU A 418 42.90 33.16 -5.09
C GLU A 418 43.02 32.26 -6.33
N ASP A 419 42.73 30.96 -6.17
CA ASP A 419 42.50 30.06 -7.30
C ASP A 419 40.98 29.87 -7.41
N GLY A 420 40.37 30.69 -8.26
CA GLY A 420 38.95 30.58 -8.62
C GLY A 420 38.72 29.36 -9.52
N CYS A 421 37.70 28.56 -9.18
CA CYS A 421 37.18 27.53 -10.06
C CYS A 421 36.73 28.15 -11.40
N PRO A 422 36.97 27.50 -12.56
CA PRO A 422 36.48 27.98 -13.83
C PRO A 422 34.94 27.96 -13.85
N ASN A 423 34.34 29.10 -14.19
CA ASN A 423 32.91 29.25 -14.44
C ASN A 423 32.52 28.37 -15.65
N PRO A 424 31.64 27.35 -15.49
CA PRO A 424 31.32 26.41 -16.57
C PRO A 424 30.37 27.00 -17.64
N TYR A 425 29.98 28.26 -17.54
CA TYR A 425 29.11 28.91 -18.52
C TYR A 425 29.87 29.94 -19.36
N PRO A 426 29.93 29.78 -20.70
CA PRO A 426 30.47 30.83 -21.55
C PRO A 426 29.59 32.09 -21.43
N SER A 427 30.25 33.22 -21.21
CA SER A 427 29.64 34.55 -21.21
C SER A 427 28.78 34.74 -22.46
N LEU A 428 27.48 35.01 -22.25
CA LEU A 428 26.54 35.48 -23.26
C LEU A 428 27.13 36.70 -23.96
N GLN A 429 27.59 36.50 -25.19
CA GLN A 429 27.93 37.60 -26.09
C GLN A 429 26.65 38.40 -26.37
N GLU A 430 26.73 39.70 -26.10
CA GLU A 430 25.71 40.68 -26.48
C GLU A 430 25.46 40.62 -27.99
N LYS A 431 24.40 39.93 -28.40
CA LYS A 431 23.93 39.98 -29.79
C LYS A 431 23.26 41.31 -30.03
N LYS A 432 23.78 42.05 -31.01
CA LYS A 432 23.11 43.18 -31.67
C LYS A 432 21.68 42.79 -32.04
N LYS A 433 20.72 43.65 -31.68
CA LYS A 433 19.32 43.56 -32.10
C LYS A 433 19.22 43.65 -33.62
N GLU A 434 19.20 42.51 -34.30
CA GLU A 434 18.64 42.41 -35.65
C GLU A 434 17.12 42.31 -35.55
N LYS A 435 16.42 43.14 -36.33
CA LYS A 435 14.96 43.13 -36.40
C LYS A 435 14.50 41.82 -37.06
N ALA A 436 13.49 41.18 -36.47
CA ALA A 436 12.84 40.03 -37.07
C ALA A 436 12.24 40.41 -38.44
N PRO A 437 12.31 39.52 -39.45
CA PRO A 437 11.65 39.74 -40.74
C PRO A 437 10.13 39.75 -40.54
N VAL A 438 9.49 40.80 -41.04
CA VAL A 438 8.03 40.93 -41.12
C VAL A 438 7.60 40.23 -42.41
N CYS A 439 6.83 39.15 -42.31
CA CYS A 439 6.07 38.63 -43.44
C CYS A 439 4.81 39.49 -43.61
N GLY A 440 4.54 39.94 -44.84
CA GLY A 440 3.43 40.81 -45.16
C GLY A 440 2.07 40.17 -44.89
N ASN A 441 1.14 41.03 -44.45
CA ASN A 441 -0.26 40.84 -44.06
C ASN A 441 -0.47 40.43 -42.60
N ASP A 442 -0.80 41.44 -41.78
CA ASP A 442 -1.09 41.43 -40.34
C ASP A 442 -2.16 40.41 -39.89
N ILE A 443 -1.88 39.11 -39.94
CA ILE A 443 -2.67 38.07 -39.29
C ILE A 443 -1.73 37.14 -38.52
N VAL A 444 -1.82 37.21 -37.19
CA VAL A 444 -1.14 36.28 -36.28
C VAL A 444 -1.96 35.00 -36.21
N SER A 445 -1.51 33.95 -36.89
CA SER A 445 -1.93 32.56 -36.60
C SER A 445 -0.75 31.80 -36.03
N HIS A 446 -0.82 31.42 -34.76
CA HIS A 446 0.12 30.46 -34.18
C HIS A 446 -0.13 29.09 -34.80
N VAL A 447 0.97 28.39 -35.10
CA VAL A 447 1.07 27.02 -35.64
C VAL A 447 0.95 26.91 -37.17
N LEU A 448 2.09 26.93 -37.87
CA LEU A 448 2.57 25.79 -38.68
C LEU A 448 3.95 26.03 -39.30
N GLU A 449 4.64 24.91 -39.48
CA GLU A 449 6.02 24.70 -39.86
C GLU A 449 6.42 25.31 -41.22
N CYS A 450 7.64 25.84 -41.29
CA CYS A 450 8.33 26.08 -42.56
C CYS A 450 9.38 24.99 -42.76
N PHE A 451 9.04 23.95 -43.53
CA PHE A 451 10.01 23.05 -44.13
C PHE A 451 10.58 23.70 -45.40
N SER A 452 11.88 23.99 -45.42
CA SER A 452 12.61 24.25 -46.67
C SER A 452 13.22 22.95 -47.18
N GLN A 453 12.71 22.43 -48.30
CA GLN A 453 13.42 21.48 -49.14
C GLN A 453 14.64 22.18 -49.76
N SER A 454 15.77 21.48 -49.83
CA SER A 454 16.92 21.85 -50.64
C SER A 454 17.29 20.69 -51.56
N PHE A 455 17.73 21.07 -52.76
CA PHE A 455 18.09 20.31 -53.95
C PHE A 455 18.99 19.09 -53.77
#